data_AF-A0A379QKV9-F1
#
_entry.id   AF-A0A379QKV9-F1
#
_cell.length_a   1.000
_cell.length_b   1.000
_cell.length_c   1.000
_cell.angle_alpha   90.00
_cell.angle_beta   90.00
_cell.angle_gamma   90.00
#
_symmetry.space_group_name_H-M   'P 1'
#
loop_
_entity.id
_entity.type
_entity.pdbx_description
1 polymer ?
#
loop_
_entity_poly.entity_id
_entity_poly.type
_entity_poly.pdbx_seq_one_letter_code
_entity_poly.pdbx_strand_id
1 'polypeptide(L)'
;MQISDKGIFIQQGKTGKKQIKVWTPRLQQALKTTQTECPKLSPDALVLYNNDRGQFIRKTFNNRWLKAVRAAQRELGRQLDYTFHDIKAKAISDFEGSSRDKQIFNGHKTESQVLIYDRKAQISPTLDRPVIGEK
;
A
#
# COMPACT_ATOMS: atom_id res chain seq x y z
N MET A 1 -10.59 -1.65 20.04
CA MET A 1 -9.20 -1.13 20.12
C MET A 1 -8.62 -1.07 18.70
N GLN A 2 -8.04 0.06 18.28
CA GLN A 2 -7.54 0.23 16.90
C GLN A 2 -6.28 -0.60 16.60
N ILE A 3 -5.50 -0.93 17.62
CA ILE A 3 -4.28 -1.73 17.55
C ILE A 3 -4.55 -3.01 18.35
N SER A 4 -4.12 -4.17 17.86
CA SER A 4 -4.26 -5.47 18.53
C SER A 4 -3.06 -6.35 18.24
N ASP A 5 -2.94 -7.48 18.93
CA ASP A 5 -1.86 -8.46 18.70
C ASP A 5 -1.87 -9.02 17.27
N LYS A 6 -3.05 -9.06 16.64
CA LYS A 6 -3.22 -9.54 15.25
C LYS A 6 -2.84 -8.50 14.20
N GLY A 7 -2.98 -7.21 14.51
CA GLY A 7 -2.78 -6.15 13.53
C GLY A 7 -3.48 -4.83 13.86
N ILE A 8 -3.51 -3.94 12.88
CA ILE A 8 -4.19 -2.63 12.94
C ILE A 8 -5.58 -2.76 12.35
N PHE A 9 -6.60 -2.43 13.15
CA PHE A 9 -7.97 -2.28 12.67
C PHE A 9 -8.10 -1.01 11.84
N ILE A 10 -8.66 -1.15 10.63
CA ILE A 10 -8.90 -0.06 9.69
C ILE A 10 -10.36 -0.13 9.25
N GLN A 11 -11.07 0.98 9.40
CA GLN A 11 -12.39 1.19 8.80
C GLN A 11 -12.31 2.28 7.73
N GLN A 12 -12.68 1.94 6.50
CA GLN A 12 -12.66 2.89 5.39
C GLN A 12 -13.86 3.85 5.48
N GLY A 13 -13.63 5.16 5.39
CA GLY A 13 -14.72 6.14 5.42
C GLY A 13 -15.70 6.01 4.25
N LYS A 14 -15.20 5.75 3.03
CA LYS A 14 -16.04 5.71 1.82
C LYS A 14 -16.97 4.50 1.74
N THR A 15 -16.50 3.33 2.16
CA THR A 15 -17.19 2.05 1.94
C THR A 15 -17.67 1.40 3.24
N GLY A 16 -17.24 1.90 4.39
CA GLY A 16 -17.45 1.27 5.69
C GLY A 16 -16.72 -0.05 5.88
N LYS A 17 -15.93 -0.52 4.90
CA LYS A 17 -15.24 -1.82 4.96
C LYS A 17 -14.27 -1.82 6.14
N LYS A 18 -14.40 -2.86 6.97
CA LYS A 18 -13.58 -3.10 8.16
C LYS A 18 -12.58 -4.21 7.84
N GLN A 19 -11.33 -4.01 8.21
CA GLN A 19 -10.29 -5.02 8.06
C GLN A 19 -9.24 -4.87 9.16
N ILE A 20 -8.62 -5.98 9.55
CA ILE A 20 -7.40 -5.96 10.36
C ILE A 20 -6.25 -6.15 9.39
N LYS A 21 -5.40 -5.13 9.24
CA LYS A 21 -4.16 -5.25 8.48
C LYS A 21 -3.13 -5.92 9.40
N VAL A 22 -2.79 -7.16 9.07
CA VAL A 22 -1.88 -8.00 9.87
C VAL A 22 -0.49 -7.39 9.98
N TRP A 23 0.19 -7.70 11.08
CA TRP A 23 1.54 -7.21 11.31
C TRP A 23 2.54 -7.77 10.30
N THR A 24 3.43 -6.89 9.87
CA THR A 24 4.72 -7.24 9.29
C THR A 24 5.80 -6.51 10.10
N PRO A 25 7.05 -6.99 10.11
CA PRO A 25 8.13 -6.29 10.81
C PRO A 25 8.22 -4.80 10.40
N ARG A 26 8.04 -4.52 9.09
CA ARG A 26 8.04 -3.16 8.57
C ARG A 26 6.87 -2.32 9.08
N LEU A 27 5.66 -2.88 9.20
CA LEU A 27 4.49 -2.15 9.71
C LEU A 27 4.59 -1.90 11.22
N GLN A 28 5.11 -2.86 11.98
CA GLN A 28 5.38 -2.70 13.40
C GLN A 28 6.43 -1.61 13.65
N GLN A 29 7.51 -1.60 12.86
CA GLN A 29 8.52 -0.56 12.94
C GLN A 29 7.94 0.82 12.61
N ALA A 30 7.09 0.93 11.58
CA ALA A 30 6.42 2.18 11.26
C ALA A 30 5.54 2.67 12.43
N LEU A 31 4.78 1.77 13.07
CA LEU A 31 4.00 2.12 14.25
C LEU A 31 4.90 2.57 15.41
N LYS A 32 6.02 1.88 15.68
CA LYS A 32 6.96 2.24 16.74
C LYS A 32 7.55 3.64 16.52
N THR A 33 7.97 3.94 15.29
CA THR A 33 8.42 5.28 14.91
C THR A 33 7.30 6.30 15.15
N THR A 34 6.09 6.01 14.71
CA THR A 34 4.94 6.88 14.96
C THR A 34 4.66 7.11 16.44
N GLN A 35 4.72 6.08 17.29
CA GLN A 35 4.49 6.25 18.73
C GLN A 35 5.58 7.08 19.41
N THR A 36 6.79 7.06 18.88
CA THR A 36 7.92 7.87 19.36
C THR A 36 7.72 9.35 18.97
N GLU A 37 7.39 9.60 17.71
CA GLU A 37 7.23 10.96 17.15
C GLU A 37 5.87 11.61 17.48
N CYS A 38 4.85 10.78 17.68
CA CYS A 38 3.47 11.16 17.97
C CYS A 38 2.93 10.36 19.17
N PRO A 39 3.39 10.65 20.40
CA PRO A 39 2.91 9.96 21.60
C PRO A 39 1.39 10.02 21.76
N LYS A 40 0.80 8.92 22.25
CA LYS A 40 -0.64 8.80 22.42
C LYS A 40 -1.15 9.79 23.47
N LEU A 41 -2.10 10.64 23.09
CA LEU A 41 -2.64 11.70 23.96
C LEU A 41 -3.89 11.24 24.73
N SER A 42 -4.70 10.38 24.11
CA SER A 42 -5.90 9.78 24.69
C SER A 42 -6.24 8.47 23.98
N PRO A 43 -7.16 7.63 24.51
CA PRO A 43 -7.57 6.38 23.86
C PRO A 43 -8.01 6.52 22.40
N ASP A 44 -8.69 7.64 22.08
CA ASP A 44 -9.28 7.95 20.77
C ASP A 44 -8.46 8.97 19.95
N ALA A 45 -7.25 9.30 20.41
CA ALA A 45 -6.38 10.23 19.71
C ALA A 45 -5.92 9.68 18.35
N LEU A 46 -5.61 10.60 17.44
CA LEU A 46 -5.02 10.28 16.14
C LEU A 46 -3.70 9.52 16.33
N VAL A 47 -3.51 8.45 15.54
CA VAL A 47 -2.24 7.71 15.49
C VAL A 47 -1.12 8.59 14.92
N LEU A 48 -1.43 9.46 13.96
CA LEU A 48 -0.53 10.44 13.37
C LEU A 48 -1.21 11.80 13.38
N TYR A 49 -0.53 12.83 13.89
CA TYR A 49 -1.05 14.18 13.97
C TYR A 49 0.00 15.22 13.53
N ASN A 50 -0.47 16.40 13.13
CA ASN A 50 0.39 17.54 12.81
C ASN A 50 0.86 18.27 14.10
N ASN A 51 1.65 19.33 13.98
CA ASN A 51 2.16 20.06 15.14
C ASN A 51 1.04 20.62 16.04
N ASP A 52 -0.12 20.94 15.46
CA ASP A 52 -1.32 21.41 16.16
C ASP A 52 -2.18 20.26 16.74
N ARG A 53 -1.64 19.03 16.75
CA ARG A 53 -2.30 17.80 17.21
C ARG A 53 -3.56 17.42 16.41
N GLY A 54 -3.75 18.02 15.24
CA GLY A 54 -4.85 17.77 14.31
C GLY A 54 -4.47 16.89 13.12
N GLN A 55 -5.42 16.71 12.20
CA GLN A 55 -5.21 15.92 10.98
C GLN A 55 -4.30 16.66 9.98
N PHE A 56 -3.53 15.89 9.21
CA PHE A 56 -2.79 16.45 8.09
C PHE A 56 -3.72 16.86 6.96
N ILE A 57 -3.57 18.10 6.48
CA ILE A 57 -4.22 18.54 5.25
C ILE A 57 -3.55 17.93 4.01
N ARG A 58 -4.33 17.81 2.93
CA ARG A 58 -3.88 17.22 1.65
C ARG A 58 -2.63 17.91 1.09
N LYS A 59 -2.52 19.23 1.23
CA LYS A 59 -1.36 20.00 0.76
C LYS A 59 -0.06 19.57 1.46
N THR A 60 -0.10 19.40 2.79
CA THR A 60 1.06 18.96 3.58
C THR A 60 1.47 17.54 3.19
N PHE A 61 0.50 16.66 2.99
CA PHE A 61 0.75 15.31 2.52
C PHE A 61 1.44 15.29 1.14
N ASN A 62 0.91 16.04 0.18
CA ASN A 62 1.50 16.15 -1.16
C ASN A 62 2.92 16.71 -1.13
N ASN A 63 3.19 17.71 -0.29
CA ASN A 63 4.54 18.26 -0.13
C ASN A 63 5.53 17.21 0.41
N ARG A 64 5.10 16.40 1.40
CA ARG A 64 5.92 15.30 1.94
C ARG A 64 6.17 14.22 0.89
N TRP A 65 5.16 13.87 0.08
CA TRP A 65 5.31 12.96 -1.05
C TRP A 65 6.34 13.47 -2.06
N LEU A 66 6.20 14.71 -2.53
CA LEU A 66 7.14 15.31 -3.49
C LEU A 66 8.57 15.38 -2.93
N LYS A 67 8.74 15.65 -1.64
CA LYS A 67 10.05 15.61 -0.97
C LYS A 67 10.66 14.21 -1.03
N ALA A 68 9.87 13.17 -0.78
CA ALA A 68 10.32 11.78 -0.85
C ALA A 68 10.69 11.37 -2.29
N VAL A 69 9.86 11.72 -3.28
CA VAL A 69 10.15 11.45 -4.70
C VAL A 69 11.45 12.12 -5.13
N ARG A 70 11.66 13.40 -4.78
CA ARG A 70 12.91 14.12 -5.08
C ARG A 70 14.14 13.50 -4.42
N ALA A 71 14.00 12.96 -3.20
CA ALA A 71 15.09 12.24 -2.55
C ALA A 71 15.46 10.97 -3.32
N ALA A 72 14.47 10.17 -3.71
CA ALA A 72 14.68 8.98 -4.52
C ALA A 72 15.24 9.29 -5.91
N GLN A 73 14.81 10.37 -6.56
CA GLN A 73 15.35 10.82 -7.85
C GLN A 73 16.85 11.14 -7.78
N ARG A 74 17.28 11.81 -6.70
CA ARG A 74 18.70 12.12 -6.47
C ARG A 74 19.53 10.86 -6.28
N GLU A 75 19.01 9.91 -5.50
CA GLU A 75 19.70 8.64 -5.23
C GLU A 75 19.81 7.76 -6.49
N LEU A 76 18.75 7.71 -7.30
CA LEU A 76 18.70 6.90 -8.51
C LEU A 76 19.33 7.56 -9.75
N GLY A 77 19.64 8.86 -9.69
CA GLY A 77 20.16 9.62 -10.84
C GLY A 77 19.20 9.73 -12.03
N ARG A 78 17.89 9.58 -11.82
CA ARG A 78 16.87 9.66 -12.89
C ARG A 78 15.58 10.31 -12.42
N GLN A 79 14.82 10.84 -13.39
CA GLN A 79 13.49 11.38 -13.13
C GLN A 79 12.51 10.25 -12.79
N LEU A 80 11.63 10.52 -11.81
CA LEU A 80 10.55 9.64 -11.40
C LEU A 80 9.23 10.38 -11.61
N ASP A 81 8.40 9.88 -12.51
CA ASP A 81 7.05 10.40 -12.74
C ASP A 81 6.03 9.47 -12.07
N TYR A 82 6.00 9.52 -10.74
CA TYR A 82 5.13 8.68 -9.92
C TYR A 82 4.18 9.52 -9.08
N THR A 83 2.94 9.05 -8.99
CA THR A 83 1.92 9.54 -8.07
C THR A 83 1.94 8.74 -6.77
N PHE A 84 1.33 9.28 -5.71
CA PHE A 84 1.21 8.54 -4.46
C PHE A 84 0.42 7.22 -4.63
N HIS A 85 -0.50 7.16 -5.60
CA HIS A 85 -1.25 5.94 -5.89
C HIS A 85 -0.40 4.82 -6.47
N ASP A 86 0.78 5.11 -7.03
CA ASP A 86 1.67 4.09 -7.58
C ASP A 86 2.31 3.23 -6.50
N ILE A 87 2.43 3.72 -5.25
CA ILE A 87 2.80 2.86 -4.11
C ILE A 87 1.76 1.74 -3.94
N LYS A 88 0.48 2.07 -4.07
CA LYS A 88 -0.61 1.10 -3.97
C LYS A 88 -0.58 0.12 -5.14
N ALA A 89 -0.34 0.62 -6.36
CA ALA A 89 -0.18 -0.23 -7.55
C ALA A 89 0.97 -1.23 -7.38
N LYS A 90 2.13 -0.74 -6.93
CA LYS A 90 3.31 -1.58 -6.65
C LYS A 90 3.01 -2.64 -5.59
N ALA A 91 2.38 -2.26 -4.49
CA ALA A 91 2.03 -3.19 -3.41
C ALA A 91 1.09 -4.31 -3.86
N ILE A 92 0.16 -4.04 -4.78
CA ILE A 92 -0.74 -5.06 -5.36
C ILE A 92 -0.01 -5.93 -6.38
N SER A 93 0.84 -5.32 -7.20
CA SER A 93 1.63 -6.01 -8.22
C SER A 93 2.65 -6.97 -7.58
N ASP A 94 3.22 -6.61 -6.44
CA ASP A 94 4.18 -7.42 -5.67
C ASP A 94 3.52 -8.50 -4.81
N PHE A 95 2.21 -8.43 -4.60
CA PHE A 95 1.52 -9.40 -3.78
C PHE A 95 1.37 -10.70 -4.57
N GLU A 96 1.94 -11.79 -4.07
CA GLU A 96 1.79 -13.11 -4.70
C GLU A 96 0.44 -13.74 -4.32
N GLY A 97 -0.16 -14.47 -5.26
CA GLY A 97 -1.46 -15.11 -5.09
C GLY A 97 -2.45 -14.80 -6.22
N SER A 98 -3.67 -15.30 -6.08
CA SER A 98 -4.72 -15.10 -7.07
C SER A 98 -5.25 -13.65 -7.08
N SER A 99 -6.00 -13.30 -8.12
CA SER A 99 -6.74 -12.02 -8.18
C SER A 99 -7.63 -11.80 -6.96
N ARG A 100 -8.22 -12.88 -6.43
CA ARG A 100 -9.05 -12.87 -5.22
C ARG A 100 -8.23 -12.57 -3.97
N ASP A 101 -7.03 -13.14 -3.84
CA ASP A 101 -6.14 -12.85 -2.70
C ASP A 101 -5.71 -11.39 -2.72
N LYS A 102 -5.34 -10.88 -3.89
CA LYS A 102 -5.03 -9.45 -4.11
C LYS A 102 -6.22 -8.54 -3.77
N GLN A 103 -7.45 -8.96 -4.10
CA GLN A 103 -8.68 -8.23 -3.75
C GLN A 103 -8.86 -8.12 -2.23
N ILE A 104 -8.67 -9.23 -1.51
CA ILE A 104 -8.74 -9.29 -0.05
C ILE A 104 -7.64 -8.43 0.57
N PHE A 105 -6.40 -8.59 0.12
CA PHE A 105 -5.23 -7.82 0.57
C PHE A 105 -5.46 -6.30 0.51
N ASN A 106 -6.09 -5.85 -0.57
CA ASN A 106 -6.26 -4.43 -0.86
C ASN A 106 -7.59 -3.84 -0.35
N GLY A 107 -8.51 -4.70 0.08
CA GLY A 107 -9.83 -4.29 0.55
C GLY A 107 -10.73 -3.78 -0.58
N HIS A 108 -10.51 -4.15 -1.84
CA HIS A 108 -11.37 -3.75 -2.96
C HIS A 108 -12.74 -4.44 -2.94
N LYS A 109 -13.73 -3.84 -3.62
CA LYS A 109 -15.09 -4.38 -3.70
C LYS A 109 -15.19 -5.48 -4.76
N THR A 110 -14.52 -5.31 -5.89
CA THR A 110 -14.54 -6.25 -7.02
C THR A 110 -13.13 -6.56 -7.51
N GLU A 111 -12.96 -7.70 -8.17
CA GLU A 111 -11.68 -8.11 -8.78
C GLU A 111 -11.27 -7.20 -9.94
N SER A 112 -12.23 -6.64 -10.70
CA SER A 112 -11.93 -5.69 -11.78
C SER A 112 -11.19 -4.44 -11.28
N GLN A 113 -11.41 -4.03 -10.02
CA GLN A 113 -10.65 -2.95 -9.41
C GLN A 113 -9.19 -3.33 -9.14
N VAL A 114 -8.89 -4.62 -8.95
CA VAL A 114 -7.52 -5.12 -8.78
C VAL A 114 -6.76 -5.06 -10.09
N LEU A 115 -7.38 -5.42 -11.21
CA LEU A 115 -6.77 -5.43 -12.55
C LEU A 115 -6.23 -4.06 -12.98
N ILE A 116 -6.83 -2.95 -12.53
CA ILE A 116 -6.33 -1.59 -12.80
C ILE A 116 -4.94 -1.35 -12.15
N TYR A 117 -4.65 -2.04 -11.04
CA TYR A 117 -3.44 -1.84 -10.25
C TYR A 117 -2.42 -2.97 -10.39
N ASP A 118 -2.84 -4.17 -10.79
CA ASP A 118 -1.95 -5.28 -11.05
C ASP A 118 -1.24 -5.08 -12.40
N ARG A 119 -0.09 -4.40 -12.34
CA ARG A 119 0.70 -4.03 -13.52
C ARG A 119 1.84 -5.02 -13.79
N LYS A 120 1.91 -6.13 -13.06
CA LYS A 120 2.95 -7.16 -13.26
C LYS A 120 2.63 -7.94 -14.53
N ALA A 121 3.58 -8.01 -15.45
CA ALA A 121 3.44 -8.82 -16.65
C ALA A 121 3.28 -10.29 -16.26
N GLN A 122 2.27 -10.96 -16.82
CA GLN A 122 2.03 -12.37 -16.56
C GLN A 122 2.87 -13.23 -17.49
N ILE A 123 3.57 -14.21 -16.92
CA ILE A 123 4.20 -15.28 -17.68
C ILE A 123 3.12 -16.32 -17.93
N SER A 124 2.69 -16.44 -19.17
CA SER A 124 1.75 -17.48 -19.59
C SER A 124 2.53 -18.68 -20.10
N PRO A 125 2.13 -19.91 -19.76
CA PRO A 125 2.56 -21.06 -20.54
C PRO A 125 2.11 -20.90 -21.99
N THR A 126 2.88 -21.47 -22.91
CA THR A 126 2.48 -21.63 -24.31
C THR A 126 2.07 -23.08 -24.56
N LEU A 127 1.32 -23.32 -25.64
CA LEU A 127 0.98 -24.68 -26.06
C LEU A 127 2.25 -25.40 -26.51
N ASP A 128 2.59 -26.48 -25.82
CA ASP A 128 3.68 -27.37 -26.19
C ASP A 128 3.22 -28.29 -27.32
N ARG A 129 3.54 -27.90 -28.56
CA ARG A 129 3.22 -28.66 -29.77
C ARG A 129 4.52 -28.97 -30.52
N PRO A 130 4.62 -30.15 -31.16
CA PRO A 130 5.77 -30.49 -31.98
C PRO A 130 5.95 -29.48 -33.12
N VAL A 131 7.20 -29.27 -33.52
CA VAL A 131 7.55 -28.41 -34.66
C VAL A 131 6.95 -29.03 -35.92
N ILE A 132 6.23 -28.22 -36.70
CA ILE A 132 5.62 -28.69 -37.96
C ILE A 132 6.76 -29.10 -38.91
N GLY A 133 6.86 -30.40 -39.19
CA GLY A 133 7.81 -30.96 -40.17
C GLY A 133 8.84 -31.94 -39.61
N GLU A 134 8.96 -32.08 -38.29
CA GLU A 134 9.71 -33.19 -37.69
C GLU A 134 8.78 -34.41 -37.54
N LYS A 135 9.12 -35.50 -38.23
CA LYS A 135 8.50 -36.83 -38.09
C LYS A 135 9.26 -37.64 -37.06
#